data_AF-A0A510JM57-F1
#
_entry.id   AF-A0A510JM57-F1
#
_cell.length_a   1.000
_cell.length_b   1.000
_cell.length_c   1.000
_cell.angle_alpha   90.00
_cell.angle_beta   90.00
_cell.angle_gamma   90.00
#
_symmetry.space_group_name_H-M   'P 1'
#
loop_
_entity.id
_entity.type
_entity.pdbx_description
1 polymer ?
#
loop_
_entity_poly.entity_id
_entity_poly.type
_entity_poly.pdbx_seq_one_letter_code
_entity_poly.pdbx_strand_id
1 'polypeptide(L)'
;MKNRYFSLIRSKKLNRKKSKSDNKITKNNKRNVGASLVYVLVVLSIISAFSINFVYYVQQKKDMVFLKSHKENKIEKKILVQMENKNVEKILERGINFDGNLILMGKKERYFDSILKKDGKNIEFKNLIFLVKDTESIGNYRIKSISDENNNEYSLPLEENKVYSELKIVFARKILGEEILFQEKVGFRRGSPLEVEMRVVESEFL
;
A
#
# COMPACT_ATOMS: atom_id res chain seq x y z
N MET A 1 5.36 -49.62 86.44
CA MET A 1 6.45 -48.70 86.83
C MET A 1 7.16 -48.19 85.58
N LYS A 2 6.99 -46.90 85.22
CA LYS A 2 7.62 -46.29 84.02
C LYS A 2 9.09 -45.97 84.32
N ASN A 3 9.99 -46.52 83.50
CA ASN A 3 11.42 -46.52 83.70
C ASN A 3 12.03 -45.10 83.47
N ARG A 4 12.56 -44.46 84.53
CA ARG A 4 13.09 -43.08 84.51
C ARG A 4 14.36 -42.89 83.67
N TYR A 5 15.01 -43.96 83.22
CA TYR A 5 16.25 -43.88 82.44
C TYR A 5 16.04 -43.53 80.96
N PHE A 6 14.85 -43.78 80.39
CA PHE A 6 14.57 -43.48 78.97
C PHE A 6 14.26 -41.99 78.70
N SER A 7 13.86 -41.21 79.71
CA SER A 7 13.55 -39.77 79.53
C SER A 7 14.83 -38.90 79.46
N LEU A 8 15.89 -39.28 80.18
CA LEU A 8 17.16 -38.55 80.22
C LEU A 8 17.95 -38.64 78.90
N ILE A 9 17.85 -39.75 78.17
CA ILE A 9 18.54 -39.92 76.88
C ILE A 9 17.85 -39.07 75.79
N ARG A 10 16.52 -38.90 75.87
CA ARG A 10 15.75 -38.11 74.89
C ARG A 10 16.00 -36.61 75.06
N SER A 11 16.15 -36.10 76.28
CA SER A 11 16.45 -34.68 76.53
C SER A 11 17.87 -34.28 76.12
N LYS A 12 18.88 -35.15 76.38
CA LYS A 12 20.27 -34.91 75.95
C LYS A 12 20.42 -34.86 74.42
N LYS A 13 19.67 -35.67 73.68
CA LYS A 13 19.69 -35.69 72.20
C LYS A 13 18.97 -34.48 71.58
N LEU A 14 17.94 -33.94 72.25
CA LEU A 14 17.23 -32.71 71.86
C LEU A 14 18.05 -31.44 72.13
N ASN A 15 18.74 -31.34 73.26
CA ASN A 15 19.61 -30.20 73.56
C ASN A 15 20.86 -30.13 72.66
N ARG A 16 21.39 -31.29 72.23
CA ARG A 16 22.53 -31.33 71.30
C ARG A 16 22.13 -30.96 69.85
N LYS A 17 20.85 -31.10 69.49
CA LYS A 17 20.29 -30.60 68.21
C LYS A 17 19.96 -29.10 68.26
N LYS A 18 19.45 -28.59 69.39
CA LYS A 18 19.19 -27.15 69.59
C LYS A 18 20.48 -26.32 69.61
N SER A 19 21.51 -26.76 70.33
CA SER A 19 22.82 -26.08 70.37
C SER A 19 23.55 -26.03 68.99
N LYS A 20 23.32 -27.02 68.11
CA LYS A 20 23.83 -26.98 66.71
C LYS A 20 23.00 -26.11 65.77
N SER A 21 21.72 -25.89 66.09
CA SER A 21 20.81 -25.01 65.34
C SER A 21 21.03 -23.54 65.69
N ASP A 22 21.24 -23.25 66.97
CA ASP A 22 21.35 -21.87 67.47
C ASP A 22 22.75 -21.26 67.22
N ASN A 23 23.80 -22.08 67.12
CA ASN A 23 25.14 -21.63 66.70
C ASN A 23 25.31 -21.46 65.18
N LYS A 24 24.28 -21.71 64.37
CA LYS A 24 24.32 -21.47 62.91
C LYS A 24 23.70 -20.13 62.51
N ILE A 25 23.09 -19.40 63.44
CA ILE A 25 22.33 -18.16 63.16
C ILE A 25 23.14 -16.88 63.45
N THR A 26 24.29 -16.95 64.13
CA THR A 26 25.07 -15.76 64.52
C THR A 26 26.54 -15.78 64.09
N LYS A 27 26.81 -16.30 62.88
CA LYS A 27 28.05 -15.99 62.16
C LYS A 27 27.72 -15.83 60.68
N ASN A 28 27.36 -14.62 60.28
CA ASN A 28 27.53 -14.12 58.92
C ASN A 28 27.36 -12.58 58.86
N ASN A 29 27.98 -11.86 59.79
CA ASN A 29 28.28 -10.43 59.58
C ASN A 29 29.72 -10.30 59.11
N LYS A 30 29.97 -10.69 57.86
CA LYS A 30 31.03 -10.09 57.04
C LYS A 30 30.94 -10.54 55.57
N ARG A 31 30.80 -9.51 54.72
CA ARG A 31 31.23 -9.38 53.32
C ARG A 31 30.18 -9.76 52.24
N ASN A 32 29.80 -8.72 51.49
CA ASN A 32 29.33 -8.68 50.08
C ASN A 32 28.02 -7.90 49.80
N VAL A 33 27.77 -6.77 50.50
CA VAL A 33 26.64 -5.85 50.18
C VAL A 33 26.73 -5.31 48.74
N GLY A 34 27.96 -5.10 48.22
CA GLY A 34 28.19 -4.64 46.85
C GLY A 34 27.91 -5.69 45.77
N ALA A 35 28.24 -6.96 45.99
CA ALA A 35 28.05 -8.01 44.97
C ALA A 35 26.56 -8.40 44.80
N SER A 36 25.79 -8.38 45.89
CA SER A 36 24.34 -8.58 45.83
C SER A 36 23.63 -7.41 45.13
N LEU A 37 24.09 -6.18 45.35
CA LEU A 37 23.55 -5.00 44.67
C LEU A 37 23.84 -5.06 43.16
N VAL A 38 25.08 -5.37 42.77
CA VAL A 38 25.48 -5.50 41.36
C VAL A 38 24.66 -6.59 40.65
N TYR A 39 24.46 -7.74 41.30
CA TYR A 39 23.62 -8.80 40.73
C TYR A 39 22.18 -8.33 40.51
N VAL A 40 21.59 -7.63 41.48
CA VAL A 40 20.23 -7.07 41.35
C VAL A 40 20.17 -6.04 40.22
N LEU A 41 21.16 -5.16 40.08
CA LEU A 41 21.22 -4.18 39.01
C LEU A 41 21.34 -4.82 37.62
N VAL A 42 22.16 -5.87 37.49
CA VAL A 42 22.31 -6.62 36.24
C VAL A 42 20.99 -7.29 35.85
N VAL A 43 20.33 -7.96 36.80
CA VAL A 43 19.03 -8.60 36.57
C VAL A 43 17.97 -7.56 36.18
N LEU A 44 17.94 -6.41 36.86
CA LEU A 44 17.01 -5.32 36.55
C LEU A 44 17.26 -4.74 35.15
N SER A 45 18.53 -4.59 34.77
CA SER A 45 18.93 -4.12 33.44
C SER A 45 18.49 -5.08 32.34
N ILE A 46 18.66 -6.40 32.54
CA ILE A 46 18.20 -7.43 31.59
C ILE A 46 16.67 -7.39 31.44
N ILE A 47 15.93 -7.28 32.55
CA ILE A 47 14.45 -7.22 32.53
C ILE A 47 13.97 -5.94 31.83
N SER A 48 14.65 -4.80 32.07
CA SER A 48 14.31 -3.53 31.44
C SER A 48 14.53 -3.57 29.93
N ALA A 49 15.70 -4.05 29.48
CA ALA A 49 16.01 -4.20 28.07
C ALA A 49 15.03 -5.16 27.37
N PHE A 50 14.67 -6.27 28.02
CA PHE A 50 13.68 -7.20 27.48
C PHE A 50 12.29 -6.58 27.37
N SER A 51 11.86 -5.82 28.38
CA SER A 51 10.55 -5.15 28.39
C SER A 51 10.43 -4.11 27.28
N ILE A 52 11.48 -3.31 27.03
CA ILE A 52 11.50 -2.31 25.95
C ILE A 52 11.40 -3.00 24.59
N ASN A 53 12.19 -4.06 24.37
CA ASN A 53 12.15 -4.84 23.13
C ASN A 53 10.78 -5.50 22.91
N PHE A 54 10.15 -5.99 23.98
CA PHE A 54 8.81 -6.58 23.91
C PHE A 54 7.74 -5.54 23.56
N VAL A 55 7.77 -4.36 24.19
CA VAL A 55 6.85 -3.25 23.86
C VAL A 55 7.02 -2.84 22.40
N TYR A 56 8.26 -2.69 21.95
CA TYR A 56 8.57 -2.34 20.55
C TYR A 56 8.08 -3.42 19.57
N TYR A 57 8.27 -4.70 19.90
CA TYR A 57 7.75 -5.81 19.11
C TYR A 57 6.21 -5.81 19.03
N VAL A 58 5.52 -5.58 20.15
CA VAL A 58 4.05 -5.49 20.18
C VAL A 58 3.56 -4.29 19.39
N GLN A 59 4.24 -3.14 19.47
CA GLN A 59 3.91 -1.95 18.71
C GLN A 59 4.06 -2.19 17.21
N GLN A 60 5.20 -2.74 16.76
CA GLN A 60 5.39 -3.12 15.36
C GLN A 60 4.35 -4.16 14.88
N LYS A 61 3.99 -5.14 15.72
CA LYS A 61 2.95 -6.11 15.38
C LYS A 61 1.57 -5.47 15.31
N LYS A 62 1.23 -4.52 16.18
CA LYS A 62 -0.01 -3.74 16.11
C LYS A 62 -0.08 -2.93 14.83
N ASP A 63 0.99 -2.24 14.48
CA ASP A 63 1.06 -1.44 13.24
C ASP A 63 0.91 -2.35 12.00
N MET A 64 1.55 -3.52 12.01
CA MET A 64 1.42 -4.52 10.94
C MET A 64 0.01 -5.12 10.85
N VAL A 65 -0.65 -5.39 12.00
CA VAL A 65 -2.03 -5.89 12.04
C VAL A 65 -3.01 -4.82 11.60
N PHE A 66 -2.79 -3.54 11.96
CA PHE A 66 -3.60 -2.41 11.54
C PHE A 66 -3.52 -2.19 10.01
N LEU A 67 -2.33 -2.27 9.43
CA LEU A 67 -2.15 -2.27 7.96
C LEU A 67 -2.82 -3.49 7.31
N LYS A 68 -2.81 -4.64 7.99
CA LYS A 68 -3.48 -5.86 7.50
C LYS A 68 -5.00 -5.77 7.61
N SER A 69 -5.56 -5.12 8.64
CA SER A 69 -7.01 -4.86 8.73
C SER A 69 -7.49 -3.85 7.70
N HIS A 70 -6.63 -2.91 7.28
CA HIS A 70 -6.94 -2.02 6.15
C HIS A 70 -6.96 -2.73 4.79
N LYS A 71 -6.38 -3.94 4.69
CA LYS A 71 -6.45 -4.78 3.50
C LYS A 71 -7.87 -5.33 3.22
N GLU A 72 -8.78 -5.25 4.20
CA GLU A 72 -10.18 -5.66 4.07
C GLU A 72 -11.14 -4.51 3.78
N ASN A 73 -10.69 -3.25 3.86
CA ASN A 73 -11.50 -2.12 3.42
C ASN A 73 -11.46 -2.05 1.90
N LYS A 74 -12.47 -2.62 1.25
CA LYS A 74 -12.75 -2.43 -0.18
C LYS A 74 -12.69 -0.92 -0.46
N ILE A 75 -11.65 -0.47 -1.16
CA ILE A 75 -11.48 0.94 -1.49
C ILE A 75 -12.64 1.32 -2.40
N GLU A 76 -13.45 2.27 -1.96
CA GLU A 76 -14.60 2.70 -2.74
C GLU A 76 -14.13 3.26 -4.09
N LYS A 77 -14.73 2.78 -5.18
CA LYS A 77 -14.47 3.25 -6.56
C LYS A 77 -14.53 4.78 -6.66
N LYS A 78 -15.41 5.42 -5.90
CA LYS A 78 -15.55 6.89 -5.82
C LYS A 78 -14.27 7.58 -5.36
N ILE A 79 -13.57 7.03 -4.37
CA ILE A 79 -12.29 7.59 -3.88
C ILE A 79 -11.23 7.48 -4.97
N LEU A 80 -11.17 6.36 -5.67
CA LEU A 80 -10.23 6.16 -6.77
C LEU A 80 -10.48 7.16 -7.91
N VAL A 81 -11.73 7.37 -8.30
CA VAL A 81 -12.12 8.36 -9.32
C VAL A 81 -11.76 9.79 -8.88
N GLN A 82 -11.95 10.13 -7.60
CA GLN A 82 -11.54 11.43 -7.07
C GLN A 82 -10.02 11.63 -7.10
N MET A 83 -9.25 10.61 -6.71
CA MET A 83 -7.79 10.64 -6.79
C MET A 83 -7.31 10.76 -8.23
N GLU A 84 -7.97 10.06 -9.16
CA GLU A 84 -7.62 10.11 -10.57
C GLU A 84 -7.88 11.49 -11.16
N ASN A 85 -9.02 12.11 -10.88
CA ASN A 85 -9.29 13.50 -11.30
C ASN A 85 -8.22 14.47 -10.79
N LYS A 86 -7.80 14.35 -9.53
CA LYS A 86 -6.69 15.16 -8.98
C LYS A 86 -5.36 14.91 -9.68
N ASN A 87 -5.10 13.66 -10.10
CA ASN A 87 -3.90 13.34 -10.86
C ASN A 87 -3.94 13.97 -12.25
N VAL A 88 -5.09 13.91 -12.93
CA VAL A 88 -5.28 14.56 -14.22
C VAL A 88 -5.03 16.06 -14.11
N GLU A 89 -5.62 16.73 -13.12
CA GLU A 89 -5.42 18.18 -12.90
C GLU A 89 -3.93 18.51 -12.73
N LYS A 90 -3.21 17.74 -11.90
CA LYS A 90 -1.77 17.94 -11.70
C LYS A 90 -0.97 17.79 -12.99
N ILE A 91 -1.28 16.79 -13.82
CA ILE A 91 -0.54 16.56 -15.07
C ILE A 91 -0.93 17.62 -16.10
N LEU A 92 -2.18 18.10 -16.11
CA LEU A 92 -2.62 19.17 -16.98
C LEU A 92 -1.90 20.49 -16.65
N GLU A 93 -1.72 20.81 -15.37
CA GLU A 93 -1.00 22.01 -14.91
C GLU A 93 0.51 21.90 -15.10
N ARG A 94 1.10 20.76 -14.74
CA ARG A 94 2.55 20.59 -14.72
C ARG A 94 3.13 20.14 -16.05
N GLY A 95 2.33 19.55 -16.91
CA GLY A 95 2.80 18.85 -18.10
C GLY A 95 3.50 17.53 -17.80
N ILE A 96 4.02 16.90 -18.84
CA ILE A 96 4.69 15.60 -18.82
C ILE A 96 6.12 15.82 -19.31
N ASN A 97 7.11 15.30 -18.57
CA ASN A 97 8.47 15.24 -19.07
C ASN A 97 8.60 13.99 -19.95
N PHE A 98 8.84 14.19 -21.24
CA PHE A 98 9.01 13.13 -22.23
C PHE A 98 10.25 13.42 -23.07
N ASP A 99 11.21 12.49 -23.07
CA ASP A 99 12.47 12.60 -23.80
C ASP A 99 13.24 13.92 -23.52
N GLY A 100 13.22 14.35 -22.24
CA GLY A 100 13.88 15.59 -21.79
C GLY A 100 13.11 16.88 -22.08
N ASN A 101 11.94 16.80 -22.73
CA ASN A 101 11.10 17.96 -23.05
C ASN A 101 9.85 18.01 -22.17
N LEU A 102 9.46 19.21 -21.76
CA LEU A 102 8.20 19.45 -21.06
C LEU A 102 7.06 19.61 -22.07
N ILE A 103 6.08 18.71 -22.02
CA ILE A 103 4.93 18.69 -22.93
C ILE A 103 3.66 19.01 -22.16
N LEU A 104 2.94 20.04 -22.61
CA LEU A 104 1.63 20.39 -22.09
C LEU A 104 0.54 19.60 -22.82
N MET A 105 -0.39 18.99 -22.08
CA MET A 105 -1.48 18.22 -22.69
C MET A 105 -2.49 19.11 -23.40
N GLY A 106 -2.80 20.30 -22.89
CA GLY A 106 -3.80 21.22 -23.45
C GLY A 106 -5.26 20.77 -23.27
N LYS A 107 -5.55 19.46 -23.29
CA LYS A 107 -6.88 18.87 -23.06
C LYS A 107 -6.79 17.73 -22.06
N LYS A 108 -7.84 17.54 -21.25
CA LYS A 108 -7.90 16.49 -20.22
C LYS A 108 -8.02 15.09 -20.83
N GLU A 109 -8.76 14.98 -21.92
CA GLU A 109 -9.06 13.76 -22.66
C GLU A 109 -7.79 13.02 -23.07
N ARG A 110 -6.72 13.76 -23.43
CA ARG A 110 -5.40 13.22 -23.79
C ARG A 110 -4.79 12.31 -22.74
N TYR A 111 -5.13 12.48 -21.47
CA TYR A 111 -4.69 11.58 -20.42
C TYR A 111 -5.27 10.15 -20.58
N PHE A 112 -6.50 10.05 -21.10
CA PHE A 112 -7.24 8.80 -21.25
C PHE A 112 -7.16 8.22 -22.66
N ASP A 113 -7.17 9.06 -23.69
CA ASP A 113 -7.35 8.65 -25.08
C ASP A 113 -6.07 8.63 -25.91
N SER A 114 -4.96 9.18 -25.40
CA SER A 114 -3.77 9.48 -26.20
C SER A 114 -2.47 8.94 -25.59
N ILE A 115 -1.50 8.68 -26.46
CA ILE A 115 -0.11 8.37 -26.13
C ILE A 115 0.83 9.40 -26.78
N LEU A 116 1.96 9.68 -26.14
CA LEU A 116 3.05 10.46 -26.74
C LEU A 116 3.91 9.55 -27.63
N LYS A 117 4.06 9.91 -28.89
CA LYS A 117 5.00 9.27 -29.81
C LYS A 117 5.99 10.27 -30.37
N LYS A 118 7.22 9.80 -30.55
CA LYS A 118 8.28 10.55 -31.21
C LYS A 118 8.27 10.17 -32.69
N ASP A 119 8.05 11.15 -33.56
CA ASP A 119 8.22 11.01 -35.00
C ASP A 119 9.42 11.85 -35.46
N GLY A 120 10.54 11.18 -35.64
CA GLY A 120 11.84 11.82 -35.90
C GLY A 120 12.26 12.75 -34.75
N LYS A 121 12.19 14.07 -34.98
CA LYS A 121 12.50 15.11 -33.99
C LYS A 121 11.27 15.70 -33.29
N ASN A 122 10.07 15.41 -33.80
CA ASN A 122 8.82 15.96 -33.26
C ASN A 122 8.20 14.97 -32.27
N ILE A 123 7.49 15.52 -31.28
CA ILE A 123 6.73 14.73 -30.32
C ILE A 123 5.26 15.08 -30.51
N GLU A 124 4.45 14.07 -30.76
CA GLU A 124 3.04 14.24 -31.10
C GLU A 124 2.15 13.34 -30.23
N PHE A 125 0.94 13.81 -29.99
CA PHE A 125 -0.11 13.01 -29.36
C PHE A 125 -0.76 12.15 -30.44
N LYS A 126 -0.81 10.83 -30.21
CA LYS A 126 -1.55 9.90 -31.06
C LYS A 126 -2.67 9.25 -30.29
N ASN A 127 -3.88 9.33 -30.82
CA ASN A 127 -5.06 8.73 -30.21
C ASN A 127 -4.99 7.20 -30.27
N LEU A 128 -5.40 6.55 -29.18
CA LEU A 128 -5.40 5.11 -29.00
C LEU A 128 -6.28 4.37 -30.02
N ILE A 129 -7.35 5.01 -30.49
CA ILE A 129 -8.27 4.39 -31.46
C ILE A 129 -7.60 4.04 -32.78
N PHE A 130 -6.50 4.71 -33.13
CA PHE A 130 -5.73 4.47 -34.36
C PHE A 130 -4.50 3.60 -34.12
N LEU A 131 -4.42 2.98 -32.94
CA LEU A 131 -3.30 2.14 -32.53
C LEU A 131 -3.75 0.69 -32.35
N VAL A 132 -2.76 -0.20 -32.29
CA VAL A 132 -2.99 -1.61 -32.03
C VAL A 132 -3.68 -1.79 -30.68
N LYS A 133 -4.47 -2.86 -30.58
CA LYS A 133 -5.15 -3.26 -29.36
C LYS A 133 -4.15 -3.36 -28.19
N ASP A 134 -4.65 -3.11 -26.97
CA ASP A 134 -3.90 -3.18 -25.72
C ASP A 134 -2.82 -2.11 -25.53
N THR A 135 -2.76 -1.11 -26.41
CA THR A 135 -1.95 0.10 -26.18
C THR A 135 -2.49 0.88 -24.99
N GLU A 136 -1.59 1.41 -24.17
CA GLU A 136 -1.92 2.23 -23.00
C GLU A 136 -1.83 3.73 -23.30
N SER A 137 -2.75 4.50 -22.73
CA SER A 137 -2.68 5.96 -22.72
C SER A 137 -1.58 6.48 -21.79
N ILE A 138 -1.38 7.79 -21.80
CA ILE A 138 -0.57 8.52 -20.80
C ILE A 138 -0.98 8.16 -19.36
N GLY A 139 -2.27 8.04 -19.10
CA GLY A 139 -2.84 7.66 -17.81
C GLY A 139 -2.90 6.16 -17.56
N ASN A 140 -2.28 5.33 -18.40
CA ASN A 140 -2.34 3.86 -18.35
C ASN A 140 -3.77 3.29 -18.52
N TYR A 141 -4.60 3.94 -19.32
CA TYR A 141 -5.89 3.40 -19.73
C TYR A 141 -5.75 2.60 -21.03
N ARG A 142 -6.55 1.55 -21.16
CA ARG A 142 -6.66 0.75 -22.39
C ARG A 142 -8.09 0.84 -22.92
N ILE A 143 -8.25 0.78 -24.23
CA ILE A 143 -9.59 0.69 -24.82
C ILE A 143 -10.18 -0.69 -24.49
N LYS A 144 -11.32 -0.68 -23.80
CA LYS A 144 -12.11 -1.86 -23.46
C LYS A 144 -13.13 -2.19 -24.54
N SER A 145 -13.83 -1.18 -25.05
CA SER A 145 -14.84 -1.33 -26.11
C SER A 145 -15.01 -0.05 -26.91
N ILE A 146 -15.45 -0.21 -28.16
CA ILE A 146 -15.84 0.87 -29.06
C ILE A 146 -17.18 0.46 -29.66
N SER A 147 -18.20 1.29 -29.51
CA SER A 147 -19.53 1.03 -30.06
C SER A 147 -20.16 2.30 -30.63
N ASP A 148 -21.03 2.19 -31.62
CA ASP A 148 -21.87 3.32 -32.06
C ASP A 148 -23.17 3.42 -31.24
N GLU A 149 -24.06 4.34 -31.63
CA GLU A 149 -25.38 4.49 -31.01
C GLU A 149 -26.32 3.28 -31.21
N ASN A 150 -26.04 2.45 -32.23
CA ASN A 150 -26.78 1.22 -32.51
C ASN A 150 -26.18 -0.01 -31.82
N ASN A 151 -25.17 0.18 -30.95
CA ASN A 151 -24.38 -0.88 -30.31
C ASN A 151 -23.62 -1.79 -31.29
N ASN A 152 -23.29 -1.30 -32.48
CA ASN A 152 -22.34 -2.00 -33.35
C ASN A 152 -20.93 -1.84 -32.78
N GLU A 153 -20.25 -2.96 -32.53
CA GLU A 153 -18.89 -2.97 -32.03
C GLU A 153 -17.85 -2.75 -33.14
N TYR A 154 -16.78 -2.03 -32.81
CA TYR A 154 -15.68 -1.77 -33.71
C TYR A 154 -14.37 -2.38 -33.19
N SER A 155 -13.59 -2.93 -34.12
CA SER A 155 -12.27 -3.47 -33.84
C SER A 155 -11.18 -2.43 -34.04
N LEU A 156 -10.13 -2.50 -33.24
CA LEU A 156 -8.93 -1.68 -33.37
C LEU A 156 -7.91 -2.29 -34.35
N PRO A 157 -7.08 -1.48 -35.01
CA PRO A 157 -7.16 -0.01 -35.09
C PRO A 157 -8.28 0.46 -36.03
N LEU A 158 -8.83 1.64 -35.75
CA LEU A 158 -9.69 2.36 -36.70
C LEU A 158 -8.85 2.99 -37.82
N GLU A 159 -9.48 3.23 -38.96
CA GLU A 159 -8.87 3.90 -40.11
C GLU A 159 -8.89 5.43 -39.89
N GLU A 160 -7.72 6.07 -39.93
CA GLU A 160 -7.58 7.52 -39.66
C GLU A 160 -8.41 8.42 -40.59
N ASN A 161 -8.58 8.02 -41.86
CA ASN A 161 -9.27 8.83 -42.89
C ASN A 161 -10.71 8.42 -43.17
N LYS A 162 -11.30 7.61 -42.28
CA LYS A 162 -12.68 7.15 -42.38
C LYS A 162 -13.58 7.97 -41.47
N VAL A 163 -14.74 8.35 -42.00
CA VAL A 163 -15.78 9.01 -41.20
C VAL A 163 -16.65 7.93 -40.60
N TYR A 164 -16.61 7.82 -39.27
CA TYR A 164 -17.51 6.95 -38.51
C TYR A 164 -18.74 7.74 -38.05
N SER A 165 -19.79 7.01 -37.68
CA SER A 165 -20.86 7.56 -36.84
C SER A 165 -20.27 8.01 -35.48
N GLU A 166 -21.07 8.70 -34.67
CA GLU A 166 -20.64 9.00 -33.32
C GLU A 166 -20.34 7.71 -32.56
N LEU A 167 -19.11 7.61 -32.04
CA LEU A 167 -18.63 6.43 -31.32
C LEU A 167 -18.59 6.72 -29.83
N LYS A 168 -18.98 5.72 -29.05
CA LYS A 168 -18.75 5.61 -27.61
C LYS A 168 -17.55 4.73 -27.38
N ILE A 169 -16.51 5.28 -26.77
CA ILE A 169 -15.29 4.57 -26.45
C ILE A 169 -15.21 4.44 -24.95
N VAL A 170 -15.05 3.21 -24.47
CA VAL A 170 -14.85 2.92 -23.04
C VAL A 170 -13.39 2.54 -22.83
N PHE A 171 -12.73 3.32 -21.99
CA PHE A 171 -11.38 3.12 -21.52
C PHE A 171 -11.41 2.49 -20.12
N ALA A 172 -10.47 1.59 -19.85
CA ALA A 172 -10.38 0.88 -18.59
C ALA A 172 -8.96 0.89 -18.02
N ARG A 173 -8.88 1.02 -16.70
CA ARG A 173 -7.65 0.89 -15.92
C ARG A 173 -7.93 0.16 -14.62
N LYS A 174 -7.08 -0.81 -14.26
CA LYS A 174 -7.19 -1.53 -12.99
C LYS A 174 -6.30 -0.89 -11.93
N ILE A 175 -6.90 -0.40 -10.85
CA ILE A 175 -6.21 0.23 -9.71
C ILE A 175 -6.61 -0.51 -8.44
N LEU A 176 -5.61 -1.04 -7.71
CA LEU A 176 -5.81 -1.71 -6.41
C LEU A 176 -6.88 -2.83 -6.44
N GLY A 177 -7.02 -3.51 -7.59
CA GLY A 177 -7.98 -4.61 -7.77
C GLY A 177 -9.33 -4.17 -8.36
N GLU A 178 -9.66 -2.90 -8.31
CA GLU A 178 -10.89 -2.31 -8.87
C GLU A 178 -10.65 -1.80 -10.30
N GLU A 179 -11.66 -1.93 -11.16
CA GLU A 179 -11.62 -1.43 -12.54
C GLU A 179 -12.30 -0.05 -12.61
N ILE A 180 -11.54 0.95 -13.03
CA ILE A 180 -12.04 2.31 -13.30
C ILE A 180 -12.30 2.41 -14.79
N LEU A 181 -13.48 2.90 -15.12
CA LEU A 181 -13.94 3.05 -16.49
C LEU A 181 -14.12 4.54 -16.80
N PHE A 182 -13.65 4.96 -17.96
CA PHE A 182 -13.82 6.30 -18.48
C PHE A 182 -14.43 6.19 -19.88
N GLN A 183 -15.43 7.00 -20.16
CA GLN A 183 -16.17 6.98 -21.41
C GLN A 183 -15.97 8.29 -22.15
N GLU A 184 -15.75 8.20 -23.46
CA GLU A 184 -15.77 9.33 -24.36
C GLU A 184 -16.76 9.08 -25.50
N LYS A 185 -17.58 10.10 -25.79
CA LYS A 185 -18.36 10.17 -27.03
C LYS A 185 -17.60 11.01 -28.03
N VAL A 186 -17.31 10.47 -29.20
CA VAL A 186 -16.47 11.10 -30.22
C VAL A 186 -17.20 11.21 -31.54
N GLY A 187 -17.11 12.38 -32.17
CA GLY A 187 -17.67 12.68 -33.47
C GLY A 187 -16.58 12.84 -34.52
N PHE A 188 -16.86 12.40 -35.74
CA PHE A 188 -15.96 12.51 -36.87
C PHE A 188 -16.53 13.48 -37.90
N ARG A 189 -15.72 14.44 -38.35
CA ARG A 189 -16.11 15.40 -39.39
C ARG A 189 -15.03 15.45 -40.45
N ARG A 190 -15.43 15.33 -41.72
CA ARG A 190 -14.51 15.53 -42.85
C ARG A 190 -14.19 17.02 -42.98
N GLY A 191 -12.92 17.37 -42.78
CA GLY A 191 -12.41 18.74 -42.96
C GLY A 191 -11.95 18.99 -44.40
N SER A 192 -11.32 17.98 -45.01
CA SER A 192 -10.83 18.01 -46.39
C SER A 192 -11.02 16.64 -47.07
N PRO A 193 -10.76 16.51 -48.39
CA PRO A 193 -10.83 15.21 -49.06
C PRO A 193 -9.91 14.15 -48.42
N LEU A 194 -8.80 14.57 -47.80
CA LEU A 194 -7.76 13.71 -47.26
C LEU A 194 -7.73 13.64 -45.73
N GLU A 195 -8.45 14.53 -45.03
CA GLU A 195 -8.37 14.64 -43.57
C GLU A 195 -9.75 14.58 -42.92
N VAL A 196 -9.85 13.71 -41.92
CA VAL A 196 -11.01 13.60 -41.03
C VAL A 196 -10.59 14.10 -39.65
N GLU A 197 -11.32 15.10 -39.15
CA GLU A 197 -11.17 15.61 -37.80
C GLU A 197 -11.98 14.74 -36.82
N MET A 198 -11.34 14.35 -35.73
CA MET A 198 -11.99 13.75 -34.57
C MET A 198 -12.19 14.81 -33.50
N ARG A 199 -13.39 14.86 -32.92
CA ARG A 199 -13.71 15.73 -31.78
C ARG A 199 -14.40 14.94 -30.68
N VAL A 200 -13.96 15.16 -29.45
CA VAL A 200 -14.66 14.66 -28.26
C VAL A 200 -15.88 15.54 -28.01
N VAL A 201 -17.05 14.93 -27.95
CA VAL A 201 -18.35 15.58 -27.72
C VAL A 201 -18.65 15.60 -26.23
N GLU A 202 -18.47 14.45 -25.56
CA GLU A 202 -18.73 14.26 -24.13
C GLU A 202 -17.68 13.32 -23.55
N SER A 203 -17.29 13.52 -22.28
CA SER A 203 -16.36 12.65 -21.58
C SER A 203 -16.70 12.57 -20.09
N GLU A 204 -16.75 11.35 -19.52
CA GLU A 204 -17.10 11.14 -18.12
C GLU A 204 -16.57 9.82 -17.54
N PHE A 205 -16.48 9.72 -16.21
CA PHE A 205 -16.21 8.46 -15.52
C PHE A 205 -17.50 7.67 -15.30
N LEU A 206 -17.46 6.36 -15.52
CA LEU A 206 -18.56 5.41 -15.24
C LEU A 206 -18.41 4.77 -13.84
#